data_AF-Q8R9I9-F1
#
_entry.id   AF-Q8R9I9-F1
#
_cell.length_a   1.000
_cell.length_b   1.000
_cell.length_c   1.000
_cell.angle_alpha   90.00
_cell.angle_beta   90.00
_cell.angle_gamma   90.00
#
_symmetry.space_group_name_H-M   'P 1'
#
loop_
_entity.id
_entity.type
_entity.pdbx_description
1 polymer ?
#
loop_
_entity_poly.entity_id
_entity_poly.type
_entity_poly.pdbx_seq_one_letter_code
_entity_poly.pdbx_strand_id
1 'polypeptide(L)'
;MVIIYMCYGSAHSSVVAASIHIGLLPTDRVPSFREIISLPYYDKTSNEEIGTLFYMGKDEFGNEVYIVGARNGRDIVTKAIYSFLNLYGISEKEVLVVDALPAIGITTKIGGIASRRLGIISLGRPITVYGILKRYKNFVELVTAIKTKLQKIS
;
A
#
# COMPACT_ATOMS: atom_id res chain seq x y z
N MET A 1 -6.54 -15.43 -4.39
CA MET A 1 -5.18 -15.22 -3.81
C MET A 1 -5.21 -14.11 -2.78
N VAL A 2 -4.18 -13.99 -1.96
CA VAL A 2 -3.96 -12.86 -1.04
C VAL A 2 -2.88 -11.94 -1.62
N ILE A 3 -3.14 -10.64 -1.74
CA ILE A 3 -2.17 -9.62 -2.13
C ILE A 3 -1.90 -8.71 -0.95
N ILE A 4 -0.63 -8.52 -0.60
CA ILE A 4 -0.21 -7.69 0.53
C ILE A 4 0.62 -6.53 0.01
N TYR A 5 0.07 -5.32 0.03
CA TYR A 5 0.82 -4.10 -0.27
C TYR A 5 1.59 -3.63 0.97
N MET A 6 2.91 -3.65 0.88
CA MET A 6 3.80 -3.25 1.95
C MET A 6 4.32 -1.83 1.72
N CYS A 7 4.47 -1.06 2.81
CA CYS A 7 5.23 0.18 2.78
C CYS A 7 5.94 0.43 4.12
N TYR A 8 6.43 1.66 4.35
CA TYR A 8 7.10 2.01 5.60
C TYR A 8 6.15 1.95 6.82
N GLY A 9 5.01 2.64 6.74
CA GLY A 9 4.13 2.90 7.89
C GLY A 9 2.71 2.36 7.79
N SER A 10 2.38 1.61 6.74
CA SER A 10 0.99 1.25 6.37
C SER A 10 0.02 2.44 6.27
N ALA A 11 0.51 3.63 5.92
CA ALA A 11 -0.26 4.88 6.05
C ALA A 11 -0.52 5.61 4.74
N HIS A 12 0.35 5.42 3.73
CA HIS A 12 0.30 6.23 2.50
C HIS A 12 0.39 5.38 1.24
N SER A 13 1.57 4.88 0.88
CA SER A 13 1.77 4.25 -0.43
C SER A 13 1.07 2.90 -0.56
N SER A 14 1.13 2.05 0.49
CA SER A 14 0.39 0.79 0.48
C SER A 14 -1.12 1.01 0.45
N VAL A 15 -1.63 1.99 1.21
CA VAL A 15 -3.05 2.36 1.25
C VAL A 15 -3.53 2.77 -0.14
N VAL A 16 -2.81 3.67 -0.81
CA VAL A 16 -3.18 4.16 -2.15
C VAL A 16 -3.11 3.03 -3.18
N ALA A 17 -2.03 2.25 -3.20
CA ALA A 17 -1.87 1.14 -4.13
C ALA A 17 -2.98 0.09 -3.96
N ALA A 18 -3.26 -0.32 -2.72
CA ALA A 18 -4.32 -1.25 -2.42
C ALA A 18 -5.70 -0.70 -2.78
N SER A 19 -5.95 0.60 -2.53
CA SER A 19 -7.23 1.25 -2.88
C SER A 19 -7.48 1.30 -4.38
N ILE A 20 -6.44 1.54 -5.19
CA ILE A 20 -6.53 1.41 -6.65
C ILE A 20 -6.78 -0.05 -7.04
N HIS A 21 -6.09 -1.00 -6.40
CA HIS A 21 -6.22 -2.43 -6.71
C HIS A 21 -7.67 -2.93 -6.54
N ILE A 22 -8.33 -2.55 -5.45
CA ILE A 22 -9.73 -2.95 -5.18
C ILE A 22 -10.77 -2.02 -5.82
N GLY A 23 -10.36 -1.05 -6.64
CA GLY A 23 -11.28 -0.16 -7.35
C GLY A 23 -11.89 0.99 -6.54
N LEU A 24 -11.37 1.29 -5.34
CA LEU A 24 -11.78 2.49 -4.58
C LEU A 24 -11.24 3.79 -5.18
N LEU A 25 -10.17 3.72 -5.96
CA LEU A 25 -9.61 4.87 -6.66
C LEU A 25 -9.54 4.62 -8.18
N PRO A 26 -9.72 5.68 -8.99
CA PRO A 26 -9.75 5.56 -10.45
C PRO A 26 -8.39 5.19 -11.05
N THR A 27 -8.39 4.46 -12.16
CA THR A 27 -7.18 4.15 -12.94
C THR A 27 -7.03 5.02 -14.19
N ASP A 28 -8.09 5.71 -14.59
CA ASP A 28 -8.21 6.52 -15.81
C ASP A 28 -7.97 8.03 -15.59
N ARG A 29 -7.92 8.48 -14.33
CA ARG A 29 -7.66 9.87 -13.95
C ARG A 29 -6.92 9.98 -12.63
N VAL A 30 -6.39 11.17 -12.34
CA VAL A 30 -5.87 11.52 -11.01
C VAL A 30 -7.06 11.83 -10.08
N PRO A 31 -7.11 11.26 -8.86
CA PRO A 31 -8.16 11.54 -7.90
C PRO A 31 -8.03 12.93 -7.28
N SER A 32 -9.11 13.41 -6.68
CA SER A 32 -9.11 14.61 -5.87
C SER A 32 -8.44 14.39 -4.53
N PHE A 33 -8.09 15.51 -3.88
CA PHE A 33 -7.60 15.50 -2.50
C PHE A 33 -8.55 14.77 -1.54
N ARG A 34 -9.86 15.03 -1.68
CA ARG A 34 -10.91 14.46 -0.82
C ARG A 34 -10.99 12.94 -0.96
N GLU A 35 -10.91 12.43 -2.18
CA GLU A 35 -10.87 10.99 -2.44
C GLU A 35 -9.70 10.32 -1.68
N ILE A 36 -8.49 10.90 -1.74
CA ILE A 36 -7.32 10.35 -1.02
C ILE A 36 -7.51 10.33 0.50
N ILE A 37 -7.92 11.45 1.11
CA ILE A 37 -8.05 11.51 2.58
C ILE A 37 -9.23 10.71 3.13
N SER A 38 -10.20 10.39 2.26
CA SER A 38 -11.37 9.59 2.62
C SER A 38 -11.09 8.09 2.67
N LEU A 39 -9.95 7.66 2.12
CA LEU A 39 -9.58 6.25 2.08
C LEU A 39 -9.53 5.62 3.48
N PRO A 40 -9.85 4.32 3.58
CA PRO A 40 -9.61 3.56 4.79
C PRO A 40 -8.10 3.57 5.10
N TYR A 41 -7.76 3.65 6.39
CA TYR A 41 -6.38 3.65 6.90
C TYR A 41 -5.45 4.79 6.46
N TYR A 42 -5.85 5.66 5.54
CA TYR A 42 -4.99 6.74 5.05
C TYR A 42 -4.56 7.67 6.18
N ASP A 43 -3.25 7.74 6.41
CA ASP A 43 -2.62 8.55 7.45
C ASP A 43 -3.16 8.27 8.87
N LYS A 44 -3.69 7.06 9.13
CA LYS A 44 -4.32 6.66 10.40
C LYS A 44 -3.48 5.67 11.21
N THR A 45 -2.76 4.76 10.57
CA THR A 45 -2.02 3.66 11.21
C THR A 45 -1.02 4.15 12.26
N SER A 46 -1.14 3.62 13.48
CA SER A 46 -0.27 3.94 14.62
C SER A 46 1.09 3.23 14.53
N ASN A 47 2.02 3.57 15.41
CA ASN A 47 3.36 2.95 15.41
C ASN A 47 3.33 1.52 15.95
N GLU A 48 2.38 1.22 16.83
CA GLU A 48 2.15 -0.07 17.49
C GLU A 48 1.55 -1.09 16.52
N GLU A 49 0.87 -0.60 15.48
CA GLU A 49 0.24 -1.37 14.42
C GLU A 49 1.20 -1.78 13.29
N ILE A 50 2.46 -1.36 13.35
CA ILE A 50 3.48 -1.76 12.37
C ILE A 50 3.73 -3.26 12.46
N GLY A 51 3.68 -3.94 11.31
CA GLY A 51 3.75 -5.40 11.21
C GLY A 51 2.37 -6.09 11.15
N THR A 52 1.27 -5.35 11.42
CA THR A 52 -0.09 -5.88 11.33
C THR A 52 -0.67 -5.76 9.92
N LEU A 53 -1.32 -6.82 9.46
CA LEU A 53 -2.07 -6.83 8.20
C LEU A 53 -3.44 -6.17 8.40
N PHE A 54 -3.75 -5.20 7.54
CA PHE A 54 -5.09 -4.61 7.48
C PHE A 54 -5.78 -5.01 6.19
N TYR A 55 -6.99 -5.56 6.32
CA TYR A 55 -7.81 -5.93 5.17
C TYR A 55 -8.36 -4.68 4.48
N MET A 56 -8.22 -4.64 3.15
CA MET A 56 -8.70 -3.52 2.32
C MET A 56 -9.97 -3.87 1.56
N GLY A 57 -10.13 -5.13 1.13
CA GLY A 57 -11.26 -5.57 0.32
C GLY A 57 -10.89 -6.70 -0.64
N LYS A 58 -11.77 -6.96 -1.61
CA LYS A 58 -11.50 -7.87 -2.73
C LYS A 58 -11.37 -7.10 -4.05
N ASP A 59 -10.53 -7.60 -4.94
CA ASP A 59 -10.47 -7.13 -6.32
C ASP A 59 -11.60 -7.74 -7.19
N GLU A 60 -11.65 -7.35 -8.47
CA GLU A 60 -12.63 -7.84 -9.45
C GLU A 60 -12.52 -9.34 -9.76
N PHE A 61 -11.42 -9.99 -9.35
CA PHE A 61 -11.18 -11.43 -9.51
C PHE A 61 -11.40 -12.21 -8.19
N GLY A 62 -11.87 -11.53 -7.14
CA GLY A 62 -12.10 -12.13 -5.82
C GLY A 62 -10.85 -12.32 -4.97
N ASN A 63 -9.70 -11.77 -5.37
CA ASN A 63 -8.49 -11.80 -4.56
C ASN A 63 -8.60 -10.86 -3.37
N GLU A 64 -8.13 -11.29 -2.21
CA GLU A 64 -8.13 -10.49 -1.00
C GLU A 64 -6.92 -9.57 -0.97
N VAL A 65 -7.13 -8.28 -0.68
CA VAL A 65 -6.06 -7.28 -0.65
C VAL A 65 -5.88 -6.78 0.77
N TYR A 66 -4.63 -6.73 1.21
CA TYR A 66 -4.20 -6.26 2.53
C TYR A 66 -3.10 -5.22 2.41
N ILE A 67 -2.87 -4.46 3.47
CA ILE A 67 -1.72 -3.57 3.63
C ILE A 67 -0.92 -3.91 4.90
N VAL A 68 0.40 -3.66 4.86
CA VAL A 68 1.28 -3.79 6.03
C VAL A 68 2.37 -2.72 6.05
N GLY A 69 2.74 -2.28 7.24
CA GLY A 69 3.88 -1.40 7.49
C GLY A 69 5.07 -2.21 7.97
N ALA A 70 6.26 -2.01 7.39
CA ALA A 70 7.47 -2.78 7.73
C ALA A 70 8.68 -1.89 8.08
N ARG A 71 8.52 -0.57 8.14
CA ARG A 71 9.62 0.40 8.33
C ARG A 71 10.80 0.12 7.40
N ASN A 72 12.01 0.00 7.96
CA ASN A 72 13.23 -0.36 7.23
C ASN A 72 13.37 -1.89 7.04
N GLY A 73 12.53 -2.70 7.68
CA GLY A 73 12.59 -4.16 7.66
C GLY A 73 11.80 -4.81 6.53
N ARG A 74 11.48 -4.11 5.43
CA ARG A 74 10.66 -4.61 4.31
C ARG A 74 11.12 -5.98 3.80
N ASP A 75 12.42 -6.15 3.58
CA ASP A 75 12.98 -7.40 3.07
C ASP A 75 12.88 -8.53 4.10
N ILE A 76 13.13 -8.22 5.38
CA ILE A 76 13.03 -9.19 6.47
C ILE A 76 11.58 -9.62 6.67
N VAL A 77 10.63 -8.67 6.67
CA VAL A 77 9.19 -8.95 6.81
C VAL A 77 8.69 -9.80 5.64
N THR A 78 9.09 -9.48 4.41
CA THR A 78 8.73 -10.29 3.23
C THR A 78 9.23 -11.71 3.35
N LYS A 79 10.50 -11.89 3.71
CA LYS A 79 11.10 -13.22 3.93
C LYS A 79 10.41 -13.97 5.07
N ALA A 80 10.07 -13.29 6.16
CA ALA A 80 9.38 -13.89 7.29
C ALA A 80 7.97 -14.37 6.92
N ILE A 81 7.21 -13.57 6.15
CA ILE A 81 5.89 -13.95 5.63
C ILE A 81 6.01 -15.22 4.79
N TYR A 82 6.87 -15.23 3.77
CA TYR A 82 7.01 -16.40 2.90
C TYR A 82 7.55 -17.63 3.65
N SER A 83 8.54 -17.43 4.54
CA SER A 83 9.09 -18.51 5.36
C SER A 83 8.03 -19.14 6.25
N PHE A 84 7.17 -18.33 6.89
CA PHE A 84 6.09 -18.84 7.75
C PHE A 84 5.02 -19.57 6.95
N LEU A 85 4.57 -19.00 5.82
CA LEU A 85 3.57 -19.62 4.95
C LEU A 85 4.04 -20.97 4.40
N ASN A 86 5.33 -21.08 4.04
CA ASN A 86 5.93 -22.32 3.58
C ASN A 86 5.89 -23.44 4.64
N LEU A 87 5.96 -23.11 5.94
CA LEU A 87 5.79 -24.11 7.01
C LEU A 87 4.41 -24.80 6.97
N TYR A 88 3.41 -24.12 6.43
CA TYR A 88 2.05 -24.62 6.28
C TYR A 88 1.75 -25.11 4.85
N GLY A 89 2.78 -25.24 4.00
CA GLY A 89 2.61 -25.67 2.61
C GLY A 89 1.92 -24.66 1.70
N ILE A 90 1.77 -23.40 2.15
CA ILE A 90 1.17 -22.32 1.35
C ILE A 90 2.24 -21.78 0.41
N SER A 91 1.96 -21.85 -0.89
CA SER A 91 2.90 -21.45 -1.94
C SER A 91 2.89 -19.95 -2.23
N GLU A 92 3.97 -19.44 -2.84
CA GLU A 92 4.03 -18.06 -3.37
C GLU A 92 3.01 -17.79 -4.49
N LYS A 93 2.31 -18.82 -4.98
CA LYS A 93 1.18 -18.69 -5.91
C LYS A 93 -0.13 -18.36 -5.22
N GLU A 94 -0.19 -18.43 -3.89
CA GLU A 94 -1.39 -18.14 -3.09
C GLU A 94 -1.31 -16.77 -2.41
N VAL A 95 -0.09 -16.30 -2.10
CA VAL A 95 0.18 -15.03 -1.44
C VAL A 95 1.24 -14.24 -2.21
N LEU A 96 0.96 -12.97 -2.51
CA LEU A 96 1.88 -12.05 -3.17
C LEU A 96 2.14 -10.81 -2.30
N VAL A 97 3.38 -10.62 -1.87
CA VAL A 97 3.83 -9.40 -1.20
C VAL A 97 4.37 -8.40 -2.23
N VAL A 98 3.86 -7.17 -2.21
CA VAL A 98 4.19 -6.09 -3.14
C VAL A 98 4.75 -4.89 -2.39
N ASP A 99 5.96 -4.44 -2.72
CA ASP A 99 6.48 -3.19 -2.17
C ASP A 99 5.91 -1.97 -2.91
N ALA A 100 5.10 -1.18 -2.21
CA ALA A 100 4.50 0.04 -2.74
C ALA A 100 5.37 1.29 -2.51
N LEU A 101 6.47 1.20 -1.76
CA LEU A 101 7.31 2.36 -1.45
C LEU A 101 7.97 3.00 -2.68
N PRO A 102 8.42 2.26 -3.71
CA PRO A 102 9.01 2.85 -4.91
C PRO A 102 8.05 3.77 -5.69
N ALA A 103 6.74 3.64 -5.50
CA ALA A 103 5.75 4.48 -6.17
C ALA A 103 5.73 5.94 -5.65
N ILE A 104 6.29 6.21 -4.45
CA ILE A 104 6.30 7.56 -3.87
C ILE A 104 7.60 8.32 -4.08
N GLY A 105 7.48 9.65 -4.13
CA GLY A 105 8.62 10.58 -4.18
C GLY A 105 9.04 11.10 -2.81
N ILE A 106 10.09 11.92 -2.81
CA ILE A 106 10.63 12.58 -1.60
C ILE A 106 9.57 13.44 -0.90
N THR A 107 8.69 14.12 -1.66
CA THR A 107 7.61 14.96 -1.10
C THR A 107 6.71 14.19 -0.14
N THR A 108 6.24 13.00 -0.55
CA THR A 108 5.41 12.15 0.31
C THR A 108 6.17 11.64 1.53
N LYS A 109 7.48 11.35 1.40
CA LYS A 109 8.33 10.97 2.54
C LYS A 109 8.42 12.08 3.58
N ILE A 110 8.65 13.33 3.13
CA ILE A 110 8.72 14.51 4.02
C ILE A 110 7.38 14.75 4.72
N GLY A 111 6.26 14.75 3.96
CA GLY A 111 4.93 14.89 4.55
C GLY A 111 4.60 13.77 5.54
N GLY A 112 5.04 12.55 5.26
CA GLY A 112 4.87 11.40 6.14
C GLY A 112 5.65 11.53 7.45
N ILE A 113 6.87 12.08 7.40
CA ILE A 113 7.65 12.40 8.61
C ILE A 113 6.92 13.47 9.43
N ALA A 114 6.47 14.56 8.80
CA ALA A 114 5.77 15.64 9.48
C ALA A 114 4.47 15.17 10.16
N SER A 115 3.63 14.42 9.44
CA SER A 115 2.35 13.92 9.95
C SER A 115 2.52 12.82 11.01
N ARG A 116 3.38 11.82 10.76
CA ARG A 116 3.42 10.60 11.56
C ARG A 116 4.52 10.57 12.62
N ARG A 117 5.66 11.25 12.41
CA ARG A 117 6.74 11.29 13.41
C ARG A 117 6.67 12.53 14.28
N LEU A 118 6.32 13.68 13.70
CA LEU A 118 6.27 14.95 14.43
C LEU A 118 4.85 15.30 14.92
N GLY A 119 3.83 14.54 14.52
CA GLY A 119 2.43 14.79 14.92
C GLY A 119 1.81 16.03 14.26
N ILE A 120 2.48 16.65 13.28
CA ILE A 120 2.02 17.87 12.61
C ILE A 120 1.09 17.47 11.46
N ILE A 121 -0.06 16.90 11.79
CA ILE A 121 -1.00 16.31 10.83
C ILE A 121 -1.53 17.37 9.84
N SER A 122 -1.85 18.57 10.34
CA SER A 122 -2.45 19.67 9.55
C SER A 122 -1.58 20.14 8.38
N LEU A 123 -0.25 20.02 8.50
CA LEU A 123 0.70 20.36 7.44
C LEU A 123 1.24 19.12 6.72
N GLY A 124 1.49 18.04 7.46
CA GLY A 124 2.03 16.81 6.90
C GLY A 124 1.08 16.12 5.91
N ARG A 125 -0.21 16.04 6.25
CA ARG A 125 -1.20 15.35 5.41
C ARG A 125 -1.43 16.04 4.06
N PRO A 126 -1.56 17.38 3.98
CA PRO A 126 -1.62 18.04 2.67
C PRO A 126 -0.39 17.76 1.79
N ILE A 127 0.81 17.75 2.38
CA ILE A 127 2.06 17.46 1.66
C ILE A 127 2.10 16.01 1.14
N THR A 128 1.64 15.03 1.94
CA THR A 128 1.59 13.63 1.49
C THR A 128 0.64 13.47 0.31
N VAL A 129 -0.56 14.02 0.41
CA VAL A 129 -1.57 13.96 -0.66
C VAL A 129 -1.03 14.62 -1.92
N TYR A 130 -0.47 15.82 -1.83
CA TYR A 130 0.12 16.50 -2.99
C TYR A 130 1.20 15.66 -3.67
N GLY A 131 2.09 15.03 -2.90
CA GLY A 131 3.12 14.13 -3.42
C GLY A 131 2.55 12.88 -4.11
N ILE A 132 1.46 12.32 -3.56
CA ILE A 132 0.73 11.19 -4.16
C ILE A 132 0.08 11.60 -5.47
N LEU A 133 -0.66 12.71 -5.50
CA LEU A 133 -1.34 13.19 -6.71
C LEU A 133 -0.36 13.42 -7.86
N LYS A 134 0.81 14.01 -7.57
CA LYS A 134 1.88 14.22 -8.56
C LYS A 134 2.46 12.92 -9.15
N ARG A 135 2.37 11.82 -8.42
CA ARG A 135 2.94 10.51 -8.81
C ARG A 135 1.89 9.44 -8.98
N TYR A 136 0.63 9.84 -9.12
CA TYR A 136 -0.50 8.94 -9.11
C TYR A 136 -0.40 7.87 -10.20
N LYS A 137 0.08 8.27 -11.38
CA LYS A 137 0.34 7.35 -12.51
C LYS A 137 1.26 6.19 -12.13
N ASN A 138 2.29 6.41 -11.31
CA ASN A 138 3.21 5.36 -10.87
C ASN A 138 2.49 4.28 -10.05
N PHE A 139 1.46 4.67 -9.28
CA PHE A 139 0.64 3.71 -8.53
C PHE A 139 -0.26 2.90 -9.46
N VAL A 140 -0.89 3.56 -10.45
CA VAL A 140 -1.70 2.88 -11.46
C VAL A 140 -0.85 1.90 -12.25
N GLU A 141 0.35 2.29 -12.67
CA GLU A 141 1.32 1.42 -13.35
C GLU A 141 1.73 0.22 -12.49
N LEU A 142 2.05 0.44 -11.20
CA LEU A 142 2.35 -0.63 -10.25
C LEU A 142 1.18 -1.63 -10.16
N VAL A 143 -0.03 -1.15 -9.91
CA VAL A 143 -1.20 -2.01 -9.74
C VAL A 143 -1.53 -2.78 -11.03
N THR A 144 -1.45 -2.11 -12.18
CA THR A 144 -1.68 -2.73 -13.48
C THR A 144 -0.67 -3.84 -13.75
N ALA A 145 0.61 -3.61 -13.44
CA ALA A 145 1.66 -4.62 -13.59
C ALA A 145 1.41 -5.85 -12.68
N ILE A 146 0.97 -5.61 -11.44
CA ILE A 146 0.60 -6.69 -10.51
C ILE A 146 -0.60 -7.49 -11.03
N LYS A 147 -1.69 -6.82 -11.42
CA LYS A 147 -2.87 -7.52 -11.98
C LYS A 147 -2.54 -8.33 -13.23
N THR A 148 -1.73 -7.76 -14.13
CA THR A 148 -1.24 -8.48 -15.32
C THR A 148 -0.40 -9.71 -14.94
N LYS A 149 0.44 -9.62 -13.89
CA LYS A 149 1.22 -10.76 -13.40
C LYS A 149 0.31 -11.85 -12.84
N LEU A 150 -0.72 -11.49 -12.08
CA LEU A 150 -1.68 -12.44 -11.48
C LEU A 150 -2.44 -13.22 -12.56
N GLN A 151 -2.88 -12.56 -13.63
CA GLN A 151 -3.58 -13.21 -14.74
C GLN A 151 -2.71 -14.23 -15.50
N LYS A 152 -1.38 -14.09 -15.49
CA LYS A 152 -0.46 -15.04 -16.12
C LYS A 152 -0.17 -16.28 -15.27
N ILE A 153 -0.47 -16.22 -13.97
CA ILE A 153 -0.24 -17.30 -13.00
C ILE A 153 -1.53 -18.13 -12.79
N SER A 154 -2.68 -17.56 -13.14
CA SER A 154 -4.01 -18.18 -13.12
C SER A 154 -4.19 -19.12 -14.31
#